data_AF-A0A1C5M710-F1
#
_entry.id   AF-A0A1C5M710-F1
#
_cell.length_a   1.000
_cell.length_b   1.000
_cell.length_c   1.000
_cell.angle_alpha   90.00
_cell.angle_beta   90.00
_cell.angle_gamma   90.00
#
_symmetry.space_group_name_H-M   'P 1'
#
loop_
_entity.id
_entity.type
_entity.pdbx_description
1 polymer ?
#
loop_
_entity_poly.entity_id
_entity_poly.type
_entity_poly.pdbx_seq_one_letter_code
_entity_poly.pdbx_strand_id
1 'polypeptide(L)'
;MKNCKRIVFICLLFLSLTSLLLVPVRTEAATQNSAEATVKKAAGKWISKNGKLRYRYANKKYAKSGFTKIHGSWYCFDKNGNLQTGWKTIGSKRFYFEKKGEPGEKGKLVTGWKKIGKKEYYFRKSGKKGTIGATYKSEWKTLNKQDYYFDKNGAWYQKVPTNEDFIATIAPMAVRDMKKTGILASVTMAQAIHESAYGTSSLALEGKNLFGIKAGGWGGKTFSKKTQEYIGGKWYTVTAKFRAYSSYQKSISDHSSYLNTAMNGSRLRYQGLKGCKNYKKAFQIIKDGGYATDPKYVSKLCKIVKKYNLTKYDKM
;
A
#
# COMPACT_ATOMS: atom_id res chain seq x y z
N MET A 1 -16.57 -24.81 -10.02
CA MET A 1 -15.89 -24.42 -11.27
C MET A 1 -16.80 -23.46 -12.03
N LYS A 2 -16.44 -22.17 -12.10
CA LYS A 2 -16.94 -21.26 -13.14
C LYS A 2 -15.77 -20.33 -13.50
N ASN A 3 -15.27 -20.56 -14.71
CA ASN A 3 -14.20 -19.82 -15.38
C ASN A 3 -14.67 -18.40 -15.70
N CYS A 4 -13.86 -17.38 -15.39
CA CYS A 4 -14.08 -16.04 -15.93
C CYS A 4 -13.07 -15.82 -17.07
N LYS A 5 -13.56 -15.94 -18.30
CA LYS A 5 -12.82 -15.80 -19.56
C LYS A 5 -12.46 -14.33 -19.80
N ARG A 6 -11.24 -14.12 -20.32
CA ARG A 6 -10.76 -12.86 -20.91
C ARG A 6 -11.59 -12.54 -22.16
N ILE A 7 -12.08 -11.32 -22.28
CA ILE A 7 -12.66 -10.78 -23.51
C ILE A 7 -11.69 -9.73 -24.06
N VAL A 8 -11.13 -10.05 -25.22
CA VAL A 8 -10.42 -9.14 -26.12
C VAL A 8 -11.48 -8.59 -27.07
N PHE A 9 -11.62 -7.27 -27.20
CA PHE A 9 -12.41 -6.67 -28.27
C PHE A 9 -11.48 -5.97 -29.26
N ILE A 10 -11.59 -6.43 -30.49
CA ILE A 10 -10.87 -6.03 -31.69
C ILE A 10 -11.55 -4.81 -32.32
N CYS A 11 -10.69 -3.99 -32.91
CA CYS A 11 -10.91 -2.82 -33.74
C CYS A 11 -11.88 -3.08 -34.92
N LEU A 12 -12.78 -2.15 -35.22
CA LEU A 12 -13.45 -2.04 -36.52
C LEU A 12 -13.71 -0.57 -36.85
N LEU A 13 -12.98 -0.10 -37.87
CA LEU A 13 -13.19 1.14 -38.60
C LEU A 13 -14.49 1.04 -39.42
N PHE A 14 -15.27 2.12 -39.44
CA PHE A 14 -16.21 2.40 -40.53
C PHE A 14 -15.93 3.81 -41.06
N LEU A 15 -15.44 3.86 -42.31
CA LEU A 15 -15.53 5.02 -43.18
C LEU A 15 -16.95 5.09 -43.75
N SER A 16 -17.56 6.27 -43.78
CA SER A 16 -18.58 6.59 -44.77
C SER A 16 -18.40 8.03 -45.23
N LEU A 17 -17.96 8.19 -46.48
CA LEU A 17 -18.10 9.40 -47.28
C LEU A 17 -19.59 9.71 -47.48
N THR A 18 -19.98 10.97 -47.29
CA THR A 18 -21.08 11.57 -48.06
C THR A 18 -20.64 12.97 -48.47
N SER A 19 -20.87 13.28 -49.75
CA SER A 19 -20.44 14.49 -50.42
C SER A 19 -21.55 15.55 -50.42
N LEU A 20 -21.09 16.79 -50.63
CA LEU A 20 -21.73 17.91 -51.32
C LEU A 20 -22.95 18.57 -50.65
N LEU A 21 -22.79 19.85 -50.31
CA LEU A 21 -23.29 20.94 -51.17
C LEU A 21 -22.51 22.23 -50.85
N LEU A 22 -21.92 22.80 -51.91
CA LEU A 22 -21.24 24.09 -51.92
C LEU A 22 -22.33 25.17 -52.09
N VAL A 23 -22.40 26.12 -51.16
CA VAL A 23 -23.16 27.36 -51.36
C VAL A 23 -22.13 28.50 -51.40
N PRO A 24 -22.08 29.33 -52.45
CA PRO A 24 -21.13 30.44 -52.50
C PRO A 24 -21.66 31.56 -51.61
N VAL A 25 -21.00 31.81 -50.48
CA VAL A 25 -21.20 33.05 -49.72
C VAL A 25 -20.27 34.11 -50.30
N ARG A 26 -20.92 35.14 -50.84
CA ARG A 26 -20.41 36.39 -51.37
C ARG A 26 -19.37 37.02 -50.42
N THR A 27 -18.18 37.28 -50.95
CA THR A 27 -17.16 38.12 -50.32
C THR A 27 -17.60 39.58 -50.36
N GLU A 28 -17.91 40.15 -49.20
CA GLU A 28 -17.83 41.60 -48.99
C GLU A 28 -16.67 41.87 -48.04
N ALA A 29 -15.66 42.54 -48.57
CA ALA A 29 -14.56 43.06 -47.79
C ALA A 29 -15.09 44.22 -46.93
N ALA A 30 -15.10 44.02 -45.62
CA ALA A 30 -15.21 45.09 -44.65
C ALA A 30 -13.97 45.03 -43.75
N THR A 31 -13.17 46.08 -43.86
CA THR A 31 -12.00 46.39 -43.07
C THR A 31 -12.28 46.30 -41.57
N GLN A 32 -11.61 45.38 -40.87
CA GLN A 32 -11.38 45.48 -39.43
C GLN A 32 -9.89 45.41 -39.12
N ASN A 33 -9.33 46.61 -39.04
CA ASN A 33 -8.18 46.89 -38.20
C ASN A 33 -8.61 46.69 -36.74
N SER A 34 -8.39 45.50 -36.20
CA SER A 34 -8.28 45.30 -34.75
C SER A 34 -7.16 44.32 -34.49
N ALA A 35 -5.94 44.84 -34.45
CA ALA A 35 -4.83 44.17 -33.81
C ALA A 35 -5.20 44.00 -32.32
N GLU A 36 -5.81 42.86 -31.96
CA GLU A 36 -5.77 42.35 -30.60
C GLU A 36 -4.33 41.96 -30.32
N ALA A 37 -3.53 42.96 -29.91
CA ALA A 37 -2.29 42.76 -29.21
C ALA A 37 -2.60 41.96 -27.95
N THR A 38 -2.47 40.64 -28.03
CA THR A 38 -2.36 39.77 -26.87
C THR A 38 -1.19 40.29 -26.04
N VAL A 39 -1.48 41.03 -24.98
CA VAL A 39 -0.49 41.42 -23.98
C VAL A 39 0.06 40.12 -23.39
N LYS A 40 1.18 39.63 -23.93
CA LYS A 40 2.00 38.58 -23.31
C LYS A 40 2.42 39.13 -21.95
N LYS A 41 1.63 38.80 -20.92
CA LYS A 41 1.94 39.08 -19.52
C LYS A 41 3.37 38.64 -19.30
N ALA A 42 4.27 39.59 -19.02
CA ALA A 42 5.69 39.29 -18.89
C ALA A 42 5.87 38.08 -17.96
N ALA A 43 6.48 37.01 -18.48
CA ALA A 43 6.67 35.79 -17.70
C ALA A 43 7.68 36.06 -16.57
N GLY A 44 7.43 35.49 -15.39
CA GLY A 44 8.44 35.53 -14.33
C GLY A 44 9.69 34.73 -14.72
N LYS A 45 10.80 34.98 -14.03
CA LYS A 45 12.09 34.34 -14.29
C LYS A 45 12.65 33.61 -13.08
N TRP A 46 13.38 32.54 -13.35
CA TRP A 46 14.19 31.85 -12.36
C TRP A 46 15.47 32.63 -12.09
N ILE A 47 15.81 32.81 -10.82
CA ILE A 47 17.00 33.52 -10.34
C ILE A 47 17.84 32.55 -9.53
N SER A 48 19.08 32.33 -9.94
CA SER A 48 20.05 31.54 -9.19
C SER A 48 21.01 32.48 -8.45
N LYS A 49 21.17 32.30 -7.14
CA LYS A 49 22.16 33.01 -6.33
C LYS A 49 22.75 32.05 -5.30
N ASN A 50 24.07 31.93 -5.25
CA ASN A 50 24.80 31.04 -4.31
C ASN A 50 24.27 29.59 -4.32
N GLY A 51 24.00 29.05 -5.53
CA GLY A 51 23.45 27.70 -5.70
C GLY A 51 21.97 27.52 -5.30
N LYS A 52 21.30 28.58 -4.84
CA LYS A 52 19.87 28.58 -4.46
C LYS A 52 19.05 29.19 -5.60
N LEU A 53 18.02 28.45 -6.02
CA LEU A 53 17.11 28.88 -7.08
C LEU A 53 15.84 29.48 -6.48
N ARG A 54 15.41 30.64 -6.98
CA ARG A 54 14.17 31.35 -6.59
C ARG A 54 13.40 31.73 -7.85
N TYR A 55 12.09 31.90 -7.76
CA TYR A 55 11.29 32.40 -8.89
C TYR A 55 10.82 33.84 -8.62
N ARG A 56 11.11 34.76 -9.54
CA ARG A 56 10.71 36.17 -9.48
C ARG A 56 9.66 36.45 -10.54
N TYR A 57 8.46 36.85 -10.12
CA TYR A 57 7.38 37.26 -11.02
C TYR A 57 7.73 38.59 -11.71
N ALA A 58 6.99 38.93 -12.77
CA ALA A 58 7.17 40.20 -13.48
C ALA A 58 6.98 41.45 -12.60
N ASN A 59 6.11 41.37 -11.59
CA ASN A 59 5.94 42.42 -10.58
C ASN A 59 7.11 42.52 -9.56
N LYS A 60 8.26 41.91 -9.86
CA LYS A 60 9.49 41.85 -9.06
C LYS A 60 9.35 41.13 -7.71
N LYS A 61 8.16 40.65 -7.32
CA LYS A 61 7.96 39.82 -6.12
C LYS A 61 8.45 38.40 -6.35
N TYR A 62 8.83 37.72 -5.28
CA TYR A 62 9.28 36.32 -5.32
C TYR A 62 8.14 35.35 -4.99
N ALA A 63 8.27 34.09 -5.43
CA ALA A 63 7.40 33.00 -5.01
C ALA A 63 7.33 32.89 -3.48
N LYS A 64 6.11 32.75 -2.97
CA LYS A 64 5.86 32.56 -1.54
C LYS A 64 6.27 31.16 -1.10
N SER A 65 6.48 30.98 0.20
CA SER A 65 6.78 29.67 0.79
C SER A 65 5.64 28.67 0.57
N GLY A 66 5.99 27.39 0.57
CA GLY A 66 5.07 26.28 0.31
C GLY A 66 4.83 25.99 -1.17
N PHE A 67 3.72 25.32 -1.46
CA PHE A 67 3.36 24.89 -2.82
C PHE A 67 2.94 26.09 -3.68
N THR A 68 3.66 26.29 -4.78
CA THR A 68 3.40 27.34 -5.77
C THR A 68 3.31 26.74 -7.16
N LYS A 69 2.28 27.11 -7.93
CA LYS A 69 2.10 26.65 -9.31
C LYS A 69 2.71 27.68 -10.27
N ILE A 70 3.68 27.26 -11.08
CA ILE A 70 4.38 28.10 -12.06
C ILE A 70 4.32 27.36 -13.40
N HIS A 71 3.81 28.03 -14.43
CA HIS A 71 3.69 27.48 -15.79
C HIS A 71 3.08 26.05 -15.82
N GLY A 72 1.97 25.86 -15.10
CA GLY A 72 1.28 24.56 -15.04
C GLY A 72 1.87 23.52 -14.07
N SER A 73 3.12 23.68 -13.64
CA SER A 73 3.82 22.75 -12.75
C SER A 73 3.82 23.22 -11.29
N TRP A 74 3.79 22.29 -10.34
CA TRP A 74 3.91 22.61 -8.92
C TRP A 74 5.36 22.58 -8.46
N TYR A 75 5.74 23.54 -7.64
CA TYR A 75 7.04 23.64 -6.98
C TYR A 75 6.80 23.90 -5.48
N CYS A 76 7.81 23.66 -4.65
CA CYS A 76 7.77 24.02 -3.24
C CYS A 76 8.93 24.95 -2.90
N PHE A 77 8.66 26.01 -2.14
CA PHE A 77 9.67 26.97 -1.68
C PHE A 77 9.74 26.99 -0.16
N ASP A 78 10.92 27.22 0.41
CA ASP A 78 11.07 27.42 1.86
C ASP A 78 10.62 28.83 2.31
N LYS A 79 10.71 29.11 3.61
CA LYS A 79 10.38 30.42 4.20
C LYS A 79 11.18 31.59 3.62
N ASN A 80 12.35 31.33 3.05
CA ASN A 80 13.22 32.33 2.42
C ASN A 80 12.93 32.45 0.90
N GLY A 81 11.98 31.68 0.37
CA GLY A 81 11.65 31.63 -1.06
C GLY A 81 12.66 30.84 -1.90
N ASN A 82 13.48 29.97 -1.30
CA ASN A 82 14.37 29.08 -2.04
C ASN A 82 13.65 27.79 -2.44
N LEU A 83 13.84 27.38 -3.68
CA LEU A 83 13.27 26.18 -4.27
C LEU A 83 13.74 24.93 -3.52
N GLN A 84 12.78 24.08 -3.15
CA GLN A 84 13.00 22.78 -2.55
C GLN A 84 13.09 21.71 -3.63
N THR A 85 14.02 20.77 -3.47
CA THR A 85 14.20 19.62 -4.35
C THR A 85 14.31 18.32 -3.54
N GLY A 86 14.17 17.18 -4.21
CA GLY A 86 14.26 15.85 -3.62
C GLY A 86 13.06 15.50 -2.74
N TRP A 87 13.29 14.58 -1.81
CA TRP A 87 12.28 14.13 -0.85
C TRP A 87 11.91 15.24 0.13
N LYS A 88 10.61 15.49 0.27
CA LYS A 88 10.07 16.42 1.27
C LYS A 88 8.86 15.82 1.96
N THR A 89 8.83 15.93 3.29
CA THR A 89 7.68 15.58 4.12
C THR A 89 6.98 16.87 4.52
N ILE A 90 5.71 16.99 4.14
CA ILE A 90 4.88 18.17 4.41
C ILE A 90 3.61 17.67 5.09
N GLY A 91 3.45 17.98 6.38
CA GLY A 91 2.50 17.29 7.26
C GLY A 91 2.80 15.78 7.33
N SER A 92 1.79 14.94 7.18
CA SER A 92 1.93 13.47 7.18
C SER A 92 2.27 12.87 5.81
N LYS A 93 2.43 13.70 4.77
CA LYS A 93 2.57 13.27 3.37
C LYS A 93 3.99 13.48 2.85
N ARG A 94 4.43 12.56 1.98
CA ARG A 94 5.74 12.61 1.33
C ARG A 94 5.60 12.95 -0.14
N PHE A 95 6.42 13.87 -0.60
CA PHE A 95 6.48 14.37 -1.96
C PHE A 95 7.91 14.22 -2.47
N TYR A 96 8.07 14.20 -3.78
CA TYR A 96 9.37 14.27 -4.43
C TYR A 96 9.37 15.37 -5.48
N PHE A 97 10.35 16.25 -5.38
CA PHE A 97 10.58 17.32 -6.33
C PHE A 97 11.85 17.01 -7.14
N GLU A 98 11.83 17.21 -8.44
CA GLU A 98 12.96 16.84 -9.30
C GLU A 98 14.27 17.47 -8.82
N LYS A 99 15.32 16.66 -8.65
CA LYS A 99 16.63 17.12 -8.13
C LYS A 99 17.48 17.81 -9.18
N LYS A 100 17.32 17.39 -10.43
CA LYS A 100 18.14 17.78 -11.59
C LYS A 100 17.26 18.42 -12.65
N GLY A 101 17.90 18.98 -13.66
CA GLY A 101 17.27 19.69 -14.77
C GLY A 101 17.54 21.18 -14.73
N GLU A 102 17.20 21.83 -15.84
CA GLU A 102 17.29 23.27 -15.99
C GLU A 102 16.28 24.01 -15.10
N PRO A 103 16.45 25.32 -14.86
CA PRO A 103 15.43 26.13 -14.21
C PRO A 103 14.08 25.99 -14.90
N GLY A 104 13.07 25.58 -14.14
CA GLY A 104 11.79 25.16 -14.70
C GLY A 104 11.62 23.65 -14.59
N GLU A 105 12.59 22.81 -14.94
CA GLU A 105 12.52 21.35 -14.74
C GLU A 105 12.91 20.96 -13.30
N LYS A 106 13.97 21.56 -12.78
CA LYS A 106 14.42 21.35 -11.41
C LYS A 106 13.35 21.80 -10.43
N GLY A 107 13.06 20.96 -9.45
CA GLY A 107 12.08 21.22 -8.41
C GLY A 107 10.63 21.05 -8.84
N LYS A 108 10.34 20.60 -10.07
CA LYS A 108 8.98 20.18 -10.45
C LYS A 108 8.52 19.05 -9.52
N LEU A 109 7.30 19.16 -9.02
CA LEU A 109 6.65 18.11 -8.26
C LEU A 109 6.41 16.89 -9.15
N VAL A 110 6.91 15.74 -8.72
CA VAL A 110 6.69 14.48 -9.42
C VAL A 110 5.27 13.96 -9.17
N THR A 111 4.63 13.49 -10.25
CA THR A 111 3.35 12.77 -10.21
C THR A 111 3.47 11.50 -11.06
N GLY A 112 2.65 10.49 -10.79
CA GLY A 112 2.73 9.18 -11.44
C GLY A 112 3.87 8.30 -10.95
N TRP A 113 4.23 7.31 -11.75
CA TRP A 113 5.34 6.39 -11.48
C TRP A 113 6.69 7.09 -11.61
N LYS A 114 7.58 6.84 -10.65
CA LYS A 114 8.97 7.30 -10.70
C LYS A 114 9.88 6.33 -9.97
N LYS A 115 10.97 5.94 -10.63
CA LYS A 115 12.09 5.22 -10.02
C LYS A 115 13.05 6.21 -9.35
N ILE A 116 13.33 5.99 -8.07
CA ILE A 116 14.25 6.81 -7.26
C ILE A 116 15.23 5.86 -6.56
N GLY A 117 16.47 5.84 -7.07
CA GLY A 117 17.45 4.81 -6.70
C GLY A 117 17.02 3.42 -7.18
N LYS A 118 17.05 2.43 -6.29
CA LYS A 118 16.63 1.05 -6.58
C LYS A 118 15.14 0.80 -6.36
N LYS A 119 14.38 1.80 -5.92
CA LYS A 119 12.96 1.67 -5.54
C LYS A 119 12.07 2.45 -6.49
N GLU A 120 10.85 1.95 -6.67
CA GLU A 120 9.81 2.62 -7.45
C GLU A 120 8.72 3.15 -6.54
N TYR A 121 8.14 4.27 -6.94
CA TYR A 121 7.14 5.00 -6.18
C TYR A 121 6.03 5.45 -7.12
N TYR A 122 4.81 5.54 -6.59
CA TYR A 122 3.72 6.19 -7.28
C TYR A 122 3.28 7.44 -6.51
N PHE A 123 3.34 8.57 -7.20
CA PHE A 123 2.90 9.87 -6.71
C PHE A 123 1.51 10.17 -7.26
N ARG A 124 0.56 10.56 -6.41
CA ARG A 124 -0.84 10.77 -6.81
C ARG A 124 -0.94 11.78 -7.96
N LYS A 125 -1.55 11.37 -9.09
CA LYS A 125 -1.78 12.25 -10.25
C LYS A 125 -2.93 13.24 -10.04
N SER A 126 -3.90 12.90 -9.20
CA SER A 126 -5.09 13.69 -8.90
C SER A 126 -5.50 13.56 -7.43
N GLY A 127 -6.43 14.41 -7.00
CA GLY A 127 -6.97 14.40 -5.64
C GLY A 127 -7.21 15.81 -5.09
N LYS A 128 -7.63 15.91 -3.83
CA LYS A 128 -7.82 17.19 -3.13
C LYS A 128 -6.52 18.01 -3.14
N LYS A 129 -6.63 19.34 -3.12
CA LYS A 129 -5.49 20.26 -2.99
C LYS A 129 -4.59 19.82 -1.82
N GLY A 130 -3.29 19.73 -2.05
CA GLY A 130 -2.32 19.23 -1.06
C GLY A 130 -2.20 17.70 -0.96
N THR A 131 -2.86 16.94 -1.84
CA THR A 131 -2.70 15.47 -1.96
C THR A 131 -2.06 15.04 -3.28
N ILE A 132 -2.17 15.86 -4.34
CA ILE A 132 -1.49 15.64 -5.62
C ILE A 132 0.01 15.61 -5.38
N GLY A 133 0.69 14.63 -5.97
CA GLY A 133 2.12 14.39 -5.82
C GLY A 133 2.53 13.77 -4.48
N ALA A 134 1.59 13.41 -3.60
CA ALA A 134 1.91 12.65 -2.39
C ALA A 134 2.05 11.15 -2.72
N THR A 135 2.94 10.43 -2.02
CA THR A 135 3.00 8.96 -2.08
C THR A 135 1.85 8.31 -1.30
N TYR A 136 1.46 7.11 -1.70
CA TYR A 136 0.72 6.17 -0.85
C TYR A 136 1.65 5.60 0.24
N LYS A 137 1.13 5.14 1.39
CA LYS A 137 1.95 4.53 2.46
C LYS A 137 1.20 3.45 3.22
N SER A 138 1.82 2.28 3.38
CA SER A 138 1.27 1.10 4.06
C SER A 138 -0.16 0.76 3.63
N GLU A 139 -0.42 0.85 2.32
CA GLU A 139 -1.75 0.69 1.75
C GLU A 139 -1.70 0.01 0.38
N TRP A 140 -2.79 -0.69 0.06
CA TRP A 140 -3.05 -1.24 -1.26
C TRP A 140 -3.69 -0.18 -2.15
N LYS A 141 -3.30 -0.15 -3.43
CA LYS A 141 -3.93 0.71 -4.42
C LYS A 141 -4.06 0.02 -5.77
N THR A 142 -5.28 0.01 -6.29
CA THR A 142 -5.55 -0.34 -7.68
C THR A 142 -5.19 0.83 -8.59
N LEU A 143 -4.24 0.61 -9.50
CA LEU A 143 -3.78 1.54 -10.52
C LEU A 143 -3.80 0.80 -11.86
N ASN A 144 -4.44 1.38 -12.88
CA ASN A 144 -4.55 0.76 -14.21
C ASN A 144 -5.05 -0.71 -14.18
N LYS A 145 -6.08 -0.98 -13.34
CA LYS A 145 -6.66 -2.33 -13.12
C LYS A 145 -5.70 -3.36 -12.48
N GLN A 146 -4.57 -2.93 -11.92
CA GLN A 146 -3.64 -3.77 -11.18
C GLN A 146 -3.47 -3.26 -9.74
N ASP A 147 -3.36 -4.18 -8.78
CA ASP A 147 -3.17 -3.84 -7.37
C ASP A 147 -1.69 -3.75 -7.00
N TYR A 148 -1.34 -2.69 -6.28
CA TYR A 148 0.01 -2.41 -5.80
C TYR A 148 -0.01 -2.13 -4.30
N TYR A 149 0.85 -2.80 -3.54
CA TYR A 149 1.10 -2.45 -2.15
C TYR A 149 2.26 -1.45 -2.06
N PHE A 150 2.07 -0.35 -1.33
CA PHE A 150 3.12 0.61 -1.03
C PHE A 150 3.53 0.48 0.44
N ASP A 151 4.83 0.33 0.70
CA ASP A 151 5.38 0.16 2.06
C ASP A 151 5.22 1.43 2.92
N LYS A 152 5.65 1.39 4.19
CA LYS A 152 5.63 2.57 5.08
C LYS A 152 6.38 3.79 4.56
N ASN A 153 7.31 3.58 3.63
CA ASN A 153 8.07 4.64 2.96
C ASN A 153 7.44 5.03 1.61
N GLY A 154 6.32 4.43 1.23
CA GLY A 154 5.63 4.66 -0.03
C GLY A 154 6.31 4.07 -1.26
N ALA A 155 7.32 3.23 -1.08
CA ALA A 155 7.90 2.47 -2.17
C ALA A 155 6.96 1.32 -2.53
N TRP A 156 6.82 1.03 -3.83
CA TRP A 156 6.11 -0.15 -4.29
C TRP A 156 6.83 -1.41 -3.78
N TYR A 157 6.07 -2.25 -3.08
CA TYR A 157 6.51 -3.55 -2.62
C TYR A 157 6.38 -4.56 -3.76
N GLN A 158 7.46 -4.73 -4.52
CA GLN A 158 7.45 -5.54 -5.74
C GLN A 158 7.26 -7.04 -5.50
N LYS A 159 7.64 -7.56 -4.31
CA LYS A 159 7.65 -8.99 -4.00
C LYS A 159 6.48 -9.41 -3.10
N VAL A 160 5.26 -8.97 -3.41
CA VAL A 160 4.07 -9.53 -2.77
C VAL A 160 3.99 -11.01 -3.16
N PRO A 161 3.87 -11.94 -2.19
CA PRO A 161 3.77 -13.35 -2.52
C PRO A 161 2.43 -13.67 -3.19
N THR A 162 2.41 -14.62 -4.12
CA THR A 162 1.17 -15.33 -4.47
C THR A 162 0.73 -16.20 -3.29
N ASN A 163 -0.50 -16.73 -3.34
CA ASN A 163 -0.98 -17.64 -2.30
C ASN A 163 -0.08 -18.88 -2.20
N GLU A 164 0.35 -19.40 -3.34
CA GLU A 164 1.21 -20.57 -3.48
C GLU A 164 2.63 -20.28 -2.97
N ASP A 165 3.20 -19.12 -3.33
CA ASP A 165 4.52 -18.69 -2.81
C ASP A 165 4.50 -18.57 -1.29
N PHE A 166 3.43 -17.99 -0.74
CA PHE A 166 3.30 -17.83 0.69
C PHE A 166 3.24 -19.18 1.41
N ILE A 167 2.42 -20.11 0.91
CA ILE A 167 2.30 -21.47 1.45
C ILE A 167 3.65 -22.19 1.38
N ALA A 168 4.32 -22.16 0.23
CA ALA A 168 5.64 -22.78 0.06
C ALA A 168 6.68 -22.18 1.01
N THR A 169 6.62 -20.87 1.26
CA THR A 169 7.53 -20.16 2.17
C THR A 169 7.35 -20.62 3.62
N ILE A 170 6.11 -20.75 4.11
CA ILE A 170 5.86 -21.05 5.53
C ILE A 170 5.85 -22.55 5.84
N ALA A 171 5.60 -23.41 4.86
CA ALA A 171 5.50 -24.87 5.05
C ALA A 171 6.70 -25.49 5.79
N PRO A 172 7.97 -25.33 5.34
CA PRO A 172 9.11 -25.93 6.05
C PRO A 172 9.30 -25.34 7.45
N MET A 173 8.89 -24.09 7.67
CA MET A 173 8.94 -23.43 8.98
C MET A 173 7.93 -24.04 9.95
N ALA A 174 6.71 -24.28 9.46
CA ALA A 174 5.63 -24.91 10.22
C ALA A 174 5.92 -26.38 10.55
N VAL A 175 6.52 -27.15 9.63
CA VAL A 175 6.94 -28.54 9.89
C VAL A 175 7.99 -28.60 11.00
N ARG A 176 9.04 -27.76 10.92
CA ARG A 176 10.06 -27.70 11.99
C ARG A 176 9.47 -27.28 13.32
N ASP A 177 8.57 -26.31 13.31
CA ASP A 177 7.91 -25.84 14.52
C ASP A 177 6.98 -26.91 15.11
N MET A 178 6.26 -27.66 14.28
CA MET A 178 5.44 -28.80 14.71
C MET A 178 6.28 -29.86 15.42
N LYS A 179 7.43 -30.23 14.85
CA LYS A 179 8.35 -31.21 15.47
C LYS A 179 8.82 -30.75 16.86
N LYS A 180 9.04 -29.45 17.03
CA LYS A 180 9.51 -28.87 18.31
C LYS A 180 8.39 -28.73 19.33
N THR A 181 7.20 -28.32 18.90
CA THR A 181 6.15 -27.80 19.80
C THR A 181 4.97 -28.75 19.96
N GLY A 182 4.80 -29.69 19.04
CA GLY A 182 3.64 -30.58 18.97
C GLY A 182 2.37 -29.94 18.39
N ILE A 183 2.43 -28.69 17.91
CA ILE A 183 1.31 -28.02 17.23
C ILE A 183 1.34 -28.40 15.74
N LEU A 184 0.26 -28.96 15.20
CA LEU A 184 0.22 -29.43 13.82
C LEU A 184 0.63 -28.35 12.81
N ALA A 185 1.44 -28.72 11.82
CA ALA A 185 1.88 -27.82 10.76
C ALA A 185 0.67 -27.29 9.98
N SER A 186 -0.33 -28.14 9.70
CA SER A 186 -1.57 -27.76 9.04
C SER A 186 -2.37 -26.70 9.81
N VAL A 187 -2.37 -26.78 11.15
CA VAL A 187 -3.03 -25.79 12.04
C VAL A 187 -2.31 -24.46 11.97
N THR A 188 -0.99 -24.46 12.19
CA THR A 188 -0.14 -23.27 12.11
C THR A 188 -0.23 -22.60 10.74
N MET A 189 -0.16 -23.37 9.65
CA MET A 189 -0.25 -22.84 8.29
C MET A 189 -1.64 -22.28 7.99
N ALA A 190 -2.72 -22.97 8.37
CA ALA A 190 -4.07 -22.49 8.10
C ALA A 190 -4.38 -21.18 8.85
N GLN A 191 -3.97 -21.08 10.12
CA GLN A 191 -4.07 -19.82 10.88
C GLN A 191 -3.21 -18.74 10.23
N ALA A 192 -1.96 -19.01 9.89
CA ALA A 192 -1.10 -18.03 9.22
C ALA A 192 -1.73 -17.52 7.91
N ILE A 193 -2.27 -18.40 7.08
CA ILE A 193 -2.99 -18.05 5.85
C ILE A 193 -4.18 -17.13 6.14
N HIS A 194 -5.01 -17.50 7.12
CA HIS A 194 -6.22 -16.77 7.47
C HIS A 194 -5.91 -15.38 8.04
N GLU A 195 -5.07 -15.32 9.07
CA GLU A 195 -4.80 -14.12 9.86
C GLU A 195 -3.96 -13.09 9.10
N SER A 196 -3.12 -13.54 8.17
CA SER A 196 -2.23 -12.65 7.40
C SER A 196 -2.75 -12.27 6.02
N ALA A 197 -3.94 -12.75 5.62
CA ALA A 197 -4.45 -12.72 4.26
C ALA A 197 -3.41 -13.27 3.25
N TYR A 198 -3.00 -14.52 3.42
CA TYR A 198 -1.98 -15.16 2.59
C TYR A 198 -0.64 -14.39 2.55
N GLY A 199 -0.26 -13.79 3.68
CA GLY A 199 0.97 -13.01 3.83
C GLY A 199 0.92 -11.60 3.23
N THR A 200 -0.23 -11.16 2.71
CA THR A 200 -0.38 -9.89 1.98
C THR A 200 -0.82 -8.72 2.85
N SER A 201 -1.23 -8.96 4.11
CA SER A 201 -1.54 -7.89 5.04
C SER A 201 -0.30 -7.02 5.32
N SER A 202 -0.49 -5.73 5.56
CA SER A 202 0.60 -4.81 5.92
C SER A 202 1.42 -5.28 7.12
N LEU A 203 0.74 -5.86 8.11
CA LEU A 203 1.35 -6.43 9.30
C LEU A 203 2.26 -7.65 8.98
N ALA A 204 1.86 -8.49 8.03
CA ALA A 204 2.68 -9.61 7.58
C ALA A 204 3.84 -9.15 6.69
N LEU A 205 3.58 -8.28 5.71
CA LEU A 205 4.60 -7.80 4.77
C LEU A 205 5.71 -7.02 5.48
N GLU A 206 5.33 -6.07 6.35
CA GLU A 206 6.27 -5.14 6.98
C GLU A 206 6.68 -5.54 8.40
N GLY A 207 5.76 -6.12 9.17
CA GLY A 207 6.00 -6.56 10.55
C GLY A 207 6.42 -8.02 10.69
N LYS A 208 6.34 -8.81 9.61
CA LYS A 208 6.55 -10.27 9.63
C LYS A 208 5.68 -11.01 10.66
N ASN A 209 4.57 -10.41 11.08
CA ASN A 209 3.65 -10.96 12.06
C ASN A 209 2.47 -11.59 11.33
N LEU A 210 2.44 -12.93 11.33
CA LEU A 210 1.47 -13.72 10.58
C LEU A 210 0.15 -13.93 11.31
N PHE A 211 0.13 -13.76 12.64
CA PHE A 211 -0.97 -14.19 13.51
C PHE A 211 -1.63 -13.04 14.26
N GLY A 212 -1.30 -11.79 13.92
CA GLY A 212 -1.91 -10.62 14.56
C GLY A 212 -1.59 -10.48 16.05
N ILE A 213 -0.47 -11.04 16.54
CA ILE A 213 -0.14 -11.02 17.98
C ILE A 213 0.12 -9.57 18.43
N LYS A 214 -0.69 -9.08 19.38
CA LYS A 214 -0.55 -7.74 19.98
C LYS A 214 0.72 -7.66 20.83
N ALA A 215 1.28 -6.44 20.96
CA ALA A 215 2.53 -6.24 21.69
C ALA A 215 2.40 -6.61 23.18
N GLY A 216 1.43 -6.07 23.93
CA GLY A 216 1.10 -6.46 25.32
C GLY A 216 2.31 -6.88 26.18
N GLY A 217 3.12 -5.93 26.65
CA GLY A 217 4.34 -6.19 27.43
C GLY A 217 5.58 -6.62 26.62
N TRP A 218 5.47 -6.77 25.30
CA TRP A 218 6.57 -7.13 24.41
C TRP A 218 7.70 -6.09 24.37
N GLY A 219 8.91 -6.52 24.75
CA GLY A 219 10.14 -5.71 24.70
C GLY A 219 10.84 -5.66 23.34
N GLY A 220 10.37 -6.41 22.34
CA GLY A 220 10.98 -6.43 21.00
C GLY A 220 10.42 -5.37 20.04
N LYS A 221 10.76 -5.52 18.75
CA LYS A 221 10.25 -4.62 17.69
C LYS A 221 8.72 -4.67 17.61
N THR A 222 8.10 -3.55 17.24
CA THR A 222 6.64 -3.45 17.11
C THR A 222 6.24 -2.80 15.79
N PHE A 223 5.01 -3.08 15.37
CA PHE A 223 4.36 -2.49 14.22
C PHE A 223 3.01 -1.92 14.63
N SER A 224 2.81 -0.62 14.43
CA SER A 224 1.55 0.04 14.76
C SER A 224 0.70 0.21 13.51
N LYS A 225 -0.58 -0.17 13.59
CA LYS A 225 -1.56 0.11 12.53
C LYS A 225 -2.82 0.72 13.12
N LYS A 226 -3.45 1.60 12.36
CA LYS A 226 -4.80 2.04 12.67
C LYS A 226 -5.76 0.88 12.44
N THR A 227 -6.68 0.67 13.37
CA THR A 227 -7.74 -0.33 13.29
C THR A 227 -9.05 0.31 13.70
N GLN A 228 -10.16 -0.26 13.26
CA GLN A 228 -11.47 0.11 13.76
C GLN A 228 -11.79 -0.75 14.98
N GLU A 229 -12.21 -0.10 16.07
CA GLU A 229 -12.74 -0.76 17.25
C GLU A 229 -14.18 -0.31 17.45
N TYR A 230 -15.05 -1.26 17.78
CA TYR A 230 -16.45 -0.99 18.07
C TYR A 230 -16.64 -0.91 19.57
N ILE A 231 -16.87 0.29 20.08
CA ILE A 231 -16.99 0.57 21.53
C ILE A 231 -18.33 1.26 21.75
N GLY A 232 -19.20 0.69 22.59
CA GLY A 232 -20.48 1.31 22.96
C GLY A 232 -21.37 1.68 21.77
N GLY A 233 -21.44 0.83 20.73
CA GLY A 233 -22.29 1.08 19.57
C GLY A 233 -21.66 1.91 18.44
N LYS A 234 -20.41 2.39 18.59
CA LYS A 234 -19.75 3.28 17.62
C LYS A 234 -18.38 2.75 17.20
N TRP A 235 -18.03 2.99 15.94
CA TRP A 235 -16.71 2.67 15.40
C TRP A 235 -15.71 3.79 15.66
N TYR A 236 -14.62 3.47 16.34
CA TYR A 236 -13.49 4.36 16.60
C TYR A 236 -12.27 3.89 15.83
N THR A 237 -11.48 4.84 15.32
CA THR A 237 -10.15 4.51 14.77
C THR A 237 -9.12 4.62 15.87
N VAL A 238 -8.60 3.48 16.32
CA VAL A 238 -7.54 3.41 17.32
C VAL A 238 -6.24 2.94 16.69
N THR A 239 -5.11 3.28 17.32
CA THR A 239 -3.81 2.74 16.91
C THR A 239 -3.50 1.51 17.75
N ALA A 240 -3.53 0.34 17.13
CA ALA A 240 -3.15 -0.91 17.77
C ALA A 240 -1.67 -1.21 17.51
N LYS A 241 -0.96 -1.64 18.56
CA LYS A 241 0.46 -2.00 18.53
C LYS A 241 0.62 -3.52 18.51
N PHE A 242 1.24 -4.03 17.46
CA PHE A 242 1.49 -5.45 17.24
C PHE A 242 2.97 -5.78 17.43
N ARG A 243 3.28 -7.04 17.76
CA ARG A 243 4.65 -7.54 17.70
C ARG A 243 5.15 -7.47 16.25
N ALA A 244 6.43 -7.18 16.08
CA ALA A 244 7.11 -7.30 14.80
C ALA A 244 8.32 -8.21 14.94
N TYR A 245 8.56 -9.03 13.94
CA TYR A 245 9.56 -10.08 13.96
C TYR A 245 10.62 -9.85 12.89
N SER A 246 11.79 -10.43 13.10
CA SER A 246 12.85 -10.45 12.08
C SER A 246 12.55 -11.43 10.94
N SER A 247 11.71 -12.44 11.18
CA SER A 247 11.35 -13.46 10.18
C SER A 247 10.00 -14.12 10.49
N TYR A 248 9.42 -14.78 9.48
CA TYR A 248 8.21 -15.59 9.66
C TYR A 248 8.43 -16.78 10.61
N GLN A 249 9.64 -17.37 10.64
CA GLN A 249 9.96 -18.42 11.60
C GLN A 249 9.81 -17.94 13.06
N LYS A 250 10.24 -16.71 13.36
CA LYS A 250 10.07 -16.13 14.71
C LYS A 250 8.60 -15.86 15.03
N SER A 251 7.80 -15.41 14.06
CA SER A 251 6.36 -15.27 14.23
C SER A 251 5.66 -16.60 14.49
N ILE A 252 6.04 -17.65 13.76
CA ILE A 252 5.52 -19.03 13.94
C ILE A 252 5.90 -19.56 15.33
N SER A 253 7.16 -19.42 15.72
CA SER A 253 7.65 -19.90 17.02
C SER A 253 6.94 -19.20 18.19
N ASP A 254 6.73 -17.89 18.09
CA ASP A 254 6.04 -17.10 19.12
C ASP A 254 4.55 -17.48 19.21
N HIS A 255 3.91 -17.74 18.07
CA HIS A 255 2.53 -18.23 18.03
C HIS A 255 2.37 -19.59 18.70
N SER A 256 3.21 -20.57 18.36
CA SER A 256 3.15 -21.89 18.98
C SER A 256 3.55 -21.87 20.45
N SER A 257 4.47 -20.98 20.85
CA SER A 257 4.74 -20.74 22.26
C SER A 257 3.49 -20.24 22.98
N TYR A 258 2.82 -19.21 22.45
CA TYR A 258 1.58 -18.69 23.02
C TYR A 258 0.50 -19.78 23.14
N LEU A 259 0.31 -20.60 22.11
CA LEU A 259 -0.66 -21.69 22.14
C LEU A 259 -0.31 -22.77 23.18
N ASN A 260 0.97 -22.97 23.49
CA ASN A 260 1.40 -23.96 24.48
C ASN A 260 1.45 -23.42 25.92
N THR A 261 1.54 -22.11 26.12
CA THR A 261 1.80 -21.51 27.45
C THR A 261 0.72 -20.56 27.93
N ALA A 262 -0.23 -20.15 27.09
CA ALA A 262 -1.31 -19.27 27.51
C ALA A 262 -2.14 -19.94 28.62
N MET A 263 -2.41 -19.19 29.69
CA MET A 263 -3.18 -19.64 30.85
C MET A 263 -4.58 -19.01 30.85
N ASN A 264 -5.54 -19.73 31.42
CA ASN A 264 -6.84 -19.25 31.84
C ASN A 264 -7.01 -19.64 33.32
N GLY A 265 -6.77 -18.68 34.21
CA GLY A 265 -6.58 -18.97 35.63
C GLY A 265 -5.39 -19.91 35.85
N SER A 266 -5.59 -20.99 36.60
CA SER A 266 -4.58 -22.02 36.89
C SER A 266 -4.43 -23.09 35.80
N ARG A 267 -5.24 -23.05 34.73
CA ARG A 267 -5.24 -24.06 33.67
C ARG A 267 -4.66 -23.53 32.37
N LEU A 268 -4.06 -24.43 31.59
CA LEU A 268 -3.68 -24.11 30.22
C LEU A 268 -4.93 -23.78 29.40
N ARG A 269 -4.89 -22.62 28.74
CA ARG A 269 -5.98 -22.08 27.92
C ARG A 269 -6.34 -23.00 26.76
N TYR A 270 -5.36 -23.69 26.20
CA TYR A 270 -5.50 -24.61 25.06
C TYR A 270 -5.12 -26.05 25.44
N GLN A 271 -5.56 -26.51 26.61
CA GLN A 271 -5.30 -27.86 27.10
C GLN A 271 -5.69 -28.92 26.06
N GLY A 272 -4.79 -29.90 25.82
CA GLY A 272 -4.99 -30.96 24.83
C GLY A 272 -4.60 -30.61 23.39
N LEU A 273 -4.13 -29.38 23.14
CA LEU A 273 -3.67 -28.96 21.81
C LEU A 273 -2.31 -29.59 21.45
N LYS A 274 -1.35 -29.56 22.38
CA LYS A 274 -0.01 -30.13 22.18
C LYS A 274 -0.11 -31.63 21.90
N GLY A 275 0.38 -32.06 20.74
CA GLY A 275 0.34 -33.46 20.31
C GLY A 275 -0.97 -33.92 19.69
N CYS A 276 -1.99 -33.05 19.60
CA CYS A 276 -3.23 -33.36 18.91
C CYS A 276 -2.96 -33.75 17.45
N LYS A 277 -3.47 -34.90 17.01
CA LYS A 277 -3.26 -35.43 15.65
C LYS A 277 -4.40 -35.13 14.67
N ASN A 278 -5.44 -34.45 15.14
CA ASN A 278 -6.61 -34.11 14.33
C ASN A 278 -6.77 -32.59 14.24
N TYR A 279 -6.50 -32.01 13.06
CA TYR A 279 -6.55 -30.56 12.87
C TYR A 279 -7.93 -29.95 13.19
N LYS A 280 -9.03 -30.67 12.97
CA LYS A 280 -10.38 -30.18 13.29
C LYS A 280 -10.56 -30.03 14.79
N LYS A 281 -10.13 -31.06 15.55
CA LYS A 281 -10.13 -31.04 17.02
C LYS A 281 -9.19 -29.94 17.55
N ALA A 282 -8.01 -29.80 16.95
CA ALA A 282 -7.06 -28.75 17.31
C ALA A 282 -7.67 -27.34 17.13
N PHE A 283 -8.32 -27.05 16.00
CA PHE A 283 -9.02 -25.77 15.81
C PHE A 283 -10.17 -25.57 16.80
N GLN A 284 -10.89 -26.64 17.14
CA GLN A 284 -11.96 -26.58 18.14
C GLN A 284 -11.39 -26.20 19.52
N ILE A 285 -10.31 -26.85 19.96
CA ILE A 285 -9.60 -26.50 21.20
C ILE A 285 -9.15 -25.03 21.20
N ILE A 286 -8.59 -24.54 20.08
CA ILE A 286 -8.15 -23.15 19.93
C ILE A 286 -9.35 -22.18 20.02
N LYS A 287 -10.47 -22.51 19.39
CA LYS A 287 -11.70 -21.71 19.45
C LYS A 287 -12.28 -21.68 20.86
N ASP A 288 -12.39 -22.83 21.52
CA ASP A 288 -12.97 -22.96 22.87
C ASP A 288 -12.10 -22.28 23.92
N GLY A 289 -10.78 -22.24 23.69
CA GLY A 289 -9.86 -21.38 24.45
C GLY A 289 -10.09 -19.89 24.21
N GLY A 290 -10.95 -19.46 23.29
CA GLY A 290 -11.28 -18.05 23.04
C GLY A 290 -10.28 -17.31 22.16
N TYR A 291 -9.54 -18.01 21.28
CA TYR A 291 -8.63 -17.37 20.33
C TYR A 291 -9.39 -16.47 19.33
N ALA A 292 -10.59 -16.89 18.93
CA ALA A 292 -11.45 -16.15 18.01
C ALA A 292 -12.90 -16.19 18.46
N THR A 293 -13.60 -15.06 18.30
CA THR A 293 -15.03 -14.93 18.59
C THR A 293 -15.92 -15.34 17.42
N ASP A 294 -15.35 -15.52 16.22
CA ASP A 294 -16.10 -15.89 15.02
C ASP A 294 -16.67 -17.32 15.15
N PRO A 295 -18.01 -17.50 15.09
CA PRO A 295 -18.62 -18.83 15.18
C PRO A 295 -18.14 -19.77 14.06
N LYS A 296 -17.78 -19.23 12.89
CA LYS A 296 -17.34 -19.96 11.70
C LYS A 296 -15.84 -20.23 11.66
N TYR A 297 -15.07 -19.82 12.67
CA TYR A 297 -13.61 -19.94 12.74
C TYR A 297 -13.09 -21.33 12.32
N VAL A 298 -13.55 -22.39 13.01
CA VAL A 298 -13.14 -23.77 12.76
C VAL A 298 -13.44 -24.18 11.31
N SER A 299 -14.66 -23.89 10.84
CA SER A 299 -15.07 -24.25 9.48
C SER A 299 -14.24 -23.53 8.40
N LYS A 300 -13.87 -22.26 8.63
CA LYS A 300 -13.03 -21.47 7.72
C LYS A 300 -11.62 -22.06 7.62
N LEU A 301 -11.02 -22.39 8.76
CA LEU A 301 -9.68 -22.99 8.79
C LEU A 301 -9.67 -24.41 8.20
N CYS A 302 -10.68 -25.21 8.49
CA CYS A 302 -10.83 -26.53 7.86
C CYS A 302 -10.93 -26.45 6.34
N LYS A 303 -11.62 -25.42 5.80
CA LYS A 303 -11.69 -25.18 4.35
C LYS A 303 -10.30 -24.86 3.78
N ILE A 304 -9.50 -24.06 4.47
CA ILE A 304 -8.12 -23.76 4.07
C ILE A 304 -7.26 -25.03 4.06
N VAL A 305 -7.31 -25.83 5.14
CA VAL A 305 -6.58 -27.11 5.24
C VAL A 305 -6.91 -28.03 4.06
N LYS A 306 -8.20 -28.19 3.74
CA LYS A 306 -8.66 -29.02 2.62
C LYS A 306 -8.22 -28.44 1.27
N LYS A 307 -8.45 -27.14 1.04
CA LYS A 307 -8.15 -26.46 -0.23
C LYS A 307 -6.70 -26.63 -0.66
N TYR A 308 -5.77 -26.60 0.29
CA TYR A 308 -4.33 -26.69 0.02
C TYR A 308 -3.69 -28.01 0.44
N ASN A 309 -4.51 -29.01 0.80
CA ASN A 309 -4.06 -30.31 1.30
C ASN A 309 -2.96 -30.20 2.38
N LEU A 310 -3.20 -29.34 3.38
CA LEU A 310 -2.16 -28.99 4.36
C LEU A 310 -1.79 -30.15 5.29
N THR A 311 -2.66 -31.17 5.43
CA THR A 311 -2.39 -32.38 6.21
C THR A 311 -1.20 -33.19 5.72
N LYS A 312 -0.75 -32.97 4.47
CA LYS A 312 0.49 -33.61 3.99
C LYS A 312 1.72 -33.19 4.81
N TYR A 313 1.72 -31.97 5.35
CA TYR A 313 2.81 -31.43 6.17
C TYR A 313 2.81 -31.98 7.60
N ASP A 314 1.67 -32.49 8.08
CA ASP A 314 1.58 -33.09 9.41
C ASP A 314 2.31 -34.45 9.51
N LYS A 315 2.68 -35.02 8.36
CA LYS A 315 3.34 -36.32 8.22
C LYS A 315 4.86 -36.22 7.98
N MET A 316 5.40 -35.00 7.92
CA MET A 316 6.81 -34.72 7.57
C MET A 316 7.71 -34.57 8.79
#